data_AF-A0A5K1D3B7-F1
#
_entry.id   AF-A0A5K1D3B7-F1
#
_cell.length_a   1.000
_cell.length_b   1.000
_cell.length_c   1.000
_cell.angle_alpha   90.00
_cell.angle_beta   90.00
_cell.angle_gamma   90.00
#
_symmetry.space_group_name_H-M   'P 1'
#
loop_
_entity.id
_entity.type
_entity.pdbx_description
1 polymer ?
#
loop_
_entity_poly.entity_id
_entity_poly.type
_entity_poly.pdbx_seq_one_letter_code
_entity_poly.pdbx_strand_id
1 'polypeptide(L)'
;FPDDTLDRIWWSPVSNGLGSINTTESISPTDDQYVPPSFVMQTADINLDAKRGIQWSSTTIAQDADLFMCIHFAELKKLEPNETREFDITVDSKPWHGAFSPTYLTATTLCSTSIYRSQNNLVEFNPTERSTLSPIVNAMELYAVLQLSGSATDDAD
;
A
#
# COMPACT_ATOMS: atom_id res chain seq x y z
N PHE A 1 3.95 -9.48 18.85
CA PHE A 1 4.69 -10.72 18.62
C PHE A 1 3.66 -11.84 18.74
N PRO A 2 3.65 -12.87 17.88
CA PRO A 2 4.80 -13.43 17.15
C PRO A 2 4.87 -13.18 15.63
N ASP A 3 3.81 -12.64 15.02
CA ASP A 3 3.68 -12.69 13.55
C ASP A 3 4.43 -11.55 12.82
N ASP A 4 4.82 -10.50 13.55
CA ASP A 4 5.66 -9.40 13.06
C ASP A 4 6.75 -9.08 14.09
N THR A 5 7.99 -8.91 13.62
CA THR A 5 9.14 -8.57 14.47
C THR A 5 9.03 -7.17 15.07
N LEU A 6 8.28 -6.28 14.40
CA LEU A 6 7.97 -4.93 14.86
C LEU A 6 6.63 -4.84 15.62
N ASP A 7 5.97 -5.98 15.85
CA ASP A 7 4.67 -6.07 16.52
C ASP A 7 3.56 -5.19 15.90
N ARG A 8 3.63 -4.92 14.58
CA ARG A 8 2.56 -4.19 13.90
C ARG A 8 1.38 -5.13 13.67
N ILE A 9 0.18 -4.55 13.81
CA ILE A 9 -1.06 -5.25 13.49
C ILE A 9 -1.44 -4.91 12.05
N TRP A 10 -1.60 -5.94 11.23
CA TRP A 10 -2.03 -5.81 9.84
C TRP A 10 -3.50 -6.18 9.75
N TRP A 11 -4.34 -5.20 9.39
CA TRP A 11 -5.77 -5.42 9.20
C TRP A 11 -6.10 -5.58 7.72
N SER A 12 -6.81 -6.66 7.39
CA SER A 12 -7.50 -6.74 6.11
C SER A 12 -8.65 -5.72 6.12
N PRO A 13 -8.77 -4.85 5.09
CA PRO A 13 -9.89 -3.93 5.02
C PRO A 13 -11.21 -4.70 5.00
N VAL A 14 -12.22 -4.19 5.74
CA VAL A 14 -13.59 -4.73 5.73
C VAL A 14 -14.07 -4.76 4.28
N SER A 15 -14.66 -5.89 3.85
CA SER A 15 -14.94 -6.15 2.43
C SER A 15 -15.68 -4.99 1.76
N ASN A 16 -14.94 -4.23 0.98
CA ASN A 16 -15.37 -3.09 0.17
C ASN A 16 -15.70 -3.52 -1.28
N GLY A 17 -16.00 -4.81 -1.47
CA GLY A 17 -16.21 -5.42 -2.79
C GLY A 17 -14.92 -5.79 -3.54
N LEU A 18 -13.74 -5.65 -2.91
CA LEU A 18 -12.49 -6.17 -3.45
C LEU A 18 -12.41 -7.69 -3.32
N GLY A 19 -11.69 -8.30 -4.25
CA GLY A 19 -11.25 -9.69 -4.16
C GLY A 19 -9.87 -9.76 -3.50
N SER A 20 -9.50 -10.96 -3.06
CA SER A 20 -8.18 -11.25 -2.52
C SER A 20 -7.56 -12.43 -3.27
N ILE A 21 -6.25 -12.37 -3.49
CA ILE A 21 -5.45 -13.46 -4.01
C ILE A 21 -4.27 -13.73 -3.07
N ASN A 22 -3.75 -14.96 -3.13
CA ASN A 22 -2.62 -15.36 -2.33
C ASN A 22 -1.66 -16.27 -3.10
N THR A 23 -0.50 -16.51 -2.50
CA THR A 23 0.47 -17.52 -2.94
C THR A 23 1.10 -18.19 -1.72
N THR A 24 1.54 -19.43 -1.89
CA THR A 24 2.36 -20.14 -0.88
C THR A 24 3.86 -20.00 -1.15
N GLU A 25 4.22 -19.42 -2.29
CA GLU A 25 5.61 -19.19 -2.68
C GLU A 25 6.27 -18.11 -1.83
N SER A 26 7.59 -18.21 -1.69
CA SER A 26 8.38 -17.21 -0.97
C SER A 26 8.47 -15.91 -1.77
N ILE A 27 8.26 -14.78 -1.10
CA ILE A 27 8.46 -13.45 -1.68
C ILE A 27 9.86 -12.96 -1.32
N SER A 28 10.65 -12.59 -2.31
CA SER A 28 12.01 -12.09 -2.12
C SER A 28 11.99 -10.59 -1.80
N PRO A 29 12.56 -10.15 -0.66
CA PRO A 29 12.67 -8.72 -0.35
C PRO A 29 13.69 -8.03 -1.26
N THR A 30 13.40 -6.81 -1.71
CA THR A 30 14.41 -5.93 -2.34
C THR A 30 15.12 -5.02 -1.35
N ASP A 31 14.57 -4.87 -0.15
CA ASP A 31 15.10 -4.06 0.95
C ASP A 31 14.67 -4.67 2.29
N ASP A 32 15.55 -4.53 3.29
CA ASP A 32 15.38 -5.06 4.64
C ASP A 32 14.84 -4.00 5.62
N GLN A 33 14.66 -2.74 5.20
CA GLN A 33 14.20 -1.66 6.09
C GLN A 33 12.69 -1.68 6.36
N TYR A 34 11.89 -2.07 5.37
CA TYR A 34 10.43 -1.95 5.41
C TYR A 34 9.72 -3.30 5.35
N VAL A 35 10.35 -4.36 5.87
CA VAL A 35 9.92 -5.76 5.70
C VAL A 35 8.56 -5.99 6.37
N PRO A 36 7.45 -6.09 5.62
CA PRO A 36 6.21 -6.59 6.18
C PRO A 36 6.37 -8.10 6.40
N PRO A 37 5.64 -8.71 7.34
CA PRO A 37 5.64 -10.15 7.51
C PRO A 37 5.38 -10.90 6.20
N SER A 38 5.94 -12.10 6.06
CA SER A 38 5.77 -12.91 4.85
C SER A 38 4.31 -13.16 4.51
N PHE A 39 3.45 -13.42 5.51
CA PHE A 39 2.02 -13.67 5.29
C PHE A 39 1.31 -12.46 4.69
N VAL A 40 1.76 -11.23 5.02
CA VAL A 40 1.23 -9.99 4.45
C VAL A 40 1.61 -9.91 2.98
N MET A 41 2.89 -10.11 2.66
CA MET A 41 3.37 -10.07 1.28
C MET A 41 2.87 -11.23 0.42
N GLN A 42 2.44 -12.34 1.01
CA GLN A 42 1.85 -13.49 0.31
C GLN A 42 0.37 -13.32 -0.02
N THR A 43 -0.27 -12.26 0.47
CA THR A 43 -1.66 -11.91 0.17
C THR A 43 -1.72 -10.56 -0.53
N ALA A 44 -2.74 -10.34 -1.35
CA ALA A 44 -2.98 -9.05 -1.95
C ALA A 44 -4.46 -8.82 -2.27
N ASP A 45 -4.86 -7.56 -2.18
CA ASP A 45 -6.14 -7.07 -2.63
C ASP A 45 -6.09 -6.77 -4.13
N ILE A 46 -7.16 -7.15 -4.83
CA ILE A 46 -7.38 -6.89 -6.25
C ILE A 46 -8.84 -6.50 -6.50
N ASN A 47 -9.11 -5.86 -7.63
CA ASN A 47 -10.47 -5.82 -8.14
C ASN A 47 -10.77 -7.05 -8.99
N LEU A 48 -11.98 -7.64 -8.86
CA LEU A 48 -12.42 -8.77 -9.70
C LEU A 48 -12.64 -8.34 -11.15
N ASP A 49 -12.97 -7.06 -11.37
CA ASP A 49 -12.98 -6.45 -12.69
C ASP A 49 -11.60 -5.86 -12.99
N ALA A 50 -10.91 -6.43 -13.99
CA ALA A 50 -9.58 -6.01 -14.39
C ALA A 50 -9.49 -4.53 -14.80
N LYS A 51 -10.60 -3.90 -15.23
CA LYS A 51 -10.62 -2.49 -15.63
C LYS A 51 -10.85 -1.53 -14.49
N ARG A 52 -11.14 -2.03 -13.29
CA ARG A 52 -11.44 -1.19 -12.13
C ARG A 52 -10.21 -1.03 -11.25
N GLY A 53 -10.02 0.21 -10.79
CA GLY A 53 -9.04 0.54 -9.78
C GLY A 53 -9.40 0.01 -8.39
N ILE A 54 -8.49 0.27 -7.46
CA ILE A 54 -8.67 0.08 -6.03
C ILE A 54 -8.72 1.46 -5.39
N GLN A 55 -9.66 1.67 -4.49
CA GLN A 55 -9.74 2.90 -3.70
C GLN A 55 -9.76 2.51 -2.23
N TRP A 56 -8.98 3.23 -1.44
CA TRP A 56 -8.93 3.07 0.00
C TRP A 56 -8.93 4.45 0.64
N SER A 57 -9.73 4.62 1.69
CA SER A 57 -9.75 5.84 2.49
C SER A 57 -9.78 5.49 3.97
N SER A 58 -8.95 6.18 4.76
CA SER A 58 -9.01 6.06 6.20
C SER A 58 -10.20 6.83 6.77
N THR A 59 -10.99 6.18 7.64
CA THR A 59 -12.05 6.84 8.42
C THR A 59 -11.57 7.30 9.80
N THR A 60 -10.37 6.91 10.21
CA THR A 60 -9.80 7.21 11.53
C THR A 60 -8.83 8.39 11.50
N ILE A 61 -8.18 8.61 10.35
CA ILE A 61 -7.32 9.77 10.15
C ILE A 61 -8.19 10.99 9.85
N ALA A 62 -7.92 12.09 10.54
CA ALA A 62 -8.65 13.35 10.34
C ALA A 62 -8.51 13.85 8.90
N GLN A 63 -9.52 14.57 8.42
CA GLN A 63 -9.39 15.33 7.18
C GLN A 63 -8.28 16.38 7.31
N ASP A 64 -7.73 16.78 6.16
CA ASP A 64 -6.63 17.73 6.10
C ASP A 64 -5.45 17.31 7.01
N ALA A 65 -5.07 16.03 6.96
CA ALA A 65 -3.93 15.50 7.68
C ALA A 65 -2.65 15.63 6.85
N ASP A 66 -1.54 15.83 7.55
CA ASP A 66 -0.20 15.69 6.98
C ASP A 66 0.17 14.21 7.06
N LEU A 67 0.47 13.59 5.91
CA LEU A 67 0.63 12.14 5.80
C LEU A 67 2.03 11.75 5.35
N PHE A 68 2.49 10.63 5.89
CA PHE A 68 3.56 9.82 5.34
C PHE A 68 2.98 8.43 5.02
N MET A 69 3.24 7.92 3.83
CA MET A 69 2.65 6.68 3.34
C MET A 69 3.74 5.74 2.83
N CYS A 70 3.63 4.46 3.18
CA CYS A 70 4.38 3.36 2.57
C CYS A 70 3.40 2.31 2.02
N ILE A 71 3.61 1.87 0.79
CA ILE A 71 2.76 0.85 0.14
C ILE A 71 3.66 -0.28 -0.33
N HIS A 72 3.26 -1.50 -0.02
CA HIS A 72 4.00 -2.72 -0.29
C HIS A 72 3.33 -3.53 -1.39
N PHE A 73 4.13 -3.99 -2.33
CA PHE A 73 3.69 -4.69 -3.52
C PHE A 73 4.54 -5.93 -3.80
N ALA A 74 3.91 -6.97 -4.33
CA ALA A 74 4.54 -8.09 -4.98
C ALA A 74 3.53 -8.66 -5.99
N GLU A 75 3.98 -8.98 -7.20
CA GLU A 75 3.12 -9.73 -8.12
C GLU A 75 3.12 -11.20 -7.69
N LEU A 76 1.92 -11.72 -7.35
CA LEU A 76 1.75 -13.04 -6.77
C LEU A 76 1.53 -14.13 -7.82
N LYS A 77 1.31 -13.75 -9.08
CA LYS A 77 1.09 -14.67 -10.20
C LYS A 77 2.08 -14.38 -11.32
N LYS A 78 2.62 -15.44 -11.92
CA LYS A 78 3.44 -15.29 -13.11
C LYS A 78 2.52 -14.90 -14.26
N LEU A 79 2.68 -13.67 -14.75
CA LEU A 79 1.85 -13.13 -15.83
C LEU A 79 2.19 -13.83 -17.15
N GLU A 80 1.17 -14.15 -17.93
CA GLU A 80 1.34 -14.64 -19.30
C GLU A 80 1.88 -13.53 -20.21
N PRO A 81 2.48 -13.84 -21.39
CA PRO A 81 3.09 -12.83 -22.26
C PRO A 81 2.14 -11.72 -22.74
N ASN A 82 0.83 -11.96 -22.75
CA ASN A 82 -0.22 -11.02 -23.13
C ASN A 82 -0.92 -10.38 -21.93
N GLU A 83 -0.48 -10.69 -20.71
CA GLU A 83 -0.98 -10.07 -19.49
C GLU A 83 -0.02 -8.98 -19.03
N THR A 84 -0.58 -7.89 -18.55
CA THR A 84 0.19 -6.77 -18.01
C THR A 84 -0.58 -6.19 -16.83
N ARG A 85 0.15 -5.93 -15.74
CA ARG A 85 -0.36 -5.18 -14.61
C ARG A 85 0.47 -3.90 -14.46
N GLU A 86 -0.14 -2.78 -14.83
CA GLU A 86 0.46 -1.46 -14.73
C GLU A 86 -0.59 -0.48 -14.21
N PHE A 87 -0.25 0.32 -13.20
CA PHE A 87 -1.21 1.27 -12.62
C PHE A 87 -0.55 2.53 -12.09
N ASP A 88 -1.31 3.62 -12.11
CA ASP A 88 -0.98 4.88 -11.45
C ASP A 88 -1.52 4.87 -10.03
N ILE A 89 -0.83 5.58 -9.14
CA ILE A 89 -1.20 5.77 -7.74
C ILE A 89 -1.44 7.26 -7.53
N THR A 90 -2.61 7.59 -7.04
CA THR A 90 -3.01 8.96 -6.72
C THR A 90 -3.46 9.09 -5.28
N VAL A 91 -3.27 10.28 -4.70
CA VAL A 91 -3.83 10.63 -3.40
C VAL A 91 -4.70 11.87 -3.54
N ASP A 92 -5.96 11.77 -3.13
CA ASP A 92 -7.01 12.76 -3.40
C ASP A 92 -7.04 13.18 -4.88
N SER A 93 -7.00 12.19 -5.77
CA SER A 93 -6.94 12.34 -7.23
C SER A 93 -5.74 13.15 -7.76
N LYS A 94 -4.71 13.39 -6.94
CA LYS A 94 -3.43 13.99 -7.37
C LYS A 94 -2.38 12.90 -7.59
N PRO A 95 -1.54 13.01 -8.64
CA PRO A 95 -0.48 12.04 -8.90
C PRO A 95 0.47 11.87 -7.70
N TRP A 96 0.72 10.62 -7.31
CA TRP A 96 1.70 10.25 -6.29
C TRP A 96 2.83 9.39 -6.88
N HIS A 97 2.48 8.36 -7.66
CA HIS A 97 3.43 7.54 -8.41
C HIS A 97 2.78 7.04 -9.70
N GLY A 98 3.50 7.01 -10.82
CA GLY A 98 2.93 6.64 -12.13
C GLY A 98 3.49 5.34 -12.70
N ALA A 99 2.70 4.69 -13.56
CA ALA A 99 3.07 3.52 -14.36
C ALA A 99 3.83 2.43 -13.58
N PHE A 100 3.32 2.09 -12.39
CA PHE A 100 3.93 1.09 -11.53
C PHE A 100 3.53 -0.32 -11.96
N SER A 101 4.53 -1.19 -12.06
CA SER A 101 4.38 -2.62 -12.38
C SER A 101 5.14 -3.45 -11.34
N PRO A 102 4.45 -4.16 -10.43
CA PRO A 102 5.11 -5.03 -9.47
C PRO A 102 5.83 -6.19 -10.16
N THR A 103 6.92 -6.67 -9.55
CA THR A 103 7.71 -7.80 -10.07
C THR A 103 7.27 -9.11 -9.42
N TYR A 104 7.25 -10.20 -10.21
CA TYR A 104 6.83 -11.52 -9.74
C TYR A 104 7.67 -12.00 -8.56
N LEU A 105 7.00 -12.38 -7.47
CA LEU A 105 7.57 -12.85 -6.19
C LEU A 105 8.68 -11.96 -5.63
N THR A 106 8.63 -10.67 -5.91
CA THR A 106 9.63 -9.69 -5.47
C THR A 106 8.91 -8.55 -4.75
N ALA A 107 9.18 -8.42 -3.45
CA ALA A 107 8.58 -7.36 -2.64
C ALA A 107 9.23 -6.02 -3.00
N THR A 108 8.40 -5.04 -3.33
CA THR A 108 8.79 -3.64 -3.55
C THR A 108 7.97 -2.76 -2.63
N THR A 109 8.64 -1.83 -1.95
CA THR A 109 7.98 -0.83 -1.10
C THR A 109 8.16 0.54 -1.71
N LEU A 110 7.06 1.26 -1.90
CA LEU A 110 7.06 2.67 -2.26
C LEU A 110 6.70 3.48 -1.02
N CYS A 111 7.62 4.33 -0.56
CA CYS A 111 7.37 5.25 0.54
C CYS A 111 7.40 6.71 0.06
N SER A 112 6.67 7.56 0.77
CA SER A 112 6.68 9.00 0.53
C SER A 112 8.07 9.57 0.78
N THR A 113 8.57 10.41 -0.11
CA THR A 113 9.86 11.10 0.07
C THR A 113 9.73 12.41 0.86
N SER A 114 8.51 12.90 1.03
CA SER A 114 8.16 14.06 1.85
C SER A 114 6.78 13.88 2.45
N ILE A 115 6.50 14.59 3.53
CA ILE A 115 5.16 14.72 4.09
C ILE A 115 4.28 15.46 3.08
N TYR A 116 3.07 14.97 2.85
CA TYR A 116 2.11 15.62 1.97
C TYR A 116 0.77 15.83 2.68
N ARG A 117 0.08 16.90 2.32
CA ARG A 117 -1.21 17.24 2.92
C ARG A 117 -2.35 16.62 2.12
N SER A 118 -3.12 15.76 2.77
CA SER A 118 -4.27 15.07 2.18
C SER A 118 -5.57 15.64 2.73
N GLN A 119 -6.53 15.91 1.85
CA GLN A 119 -7.84 16.43 2.20
C GLN A 119 -8.77 15.31 2.69
N ASN A 120 -8.84 14.19 1.96
CA ASN A 120 -9.79 13.11 2.22
C ASN A 120 -9.13 11.79 2.61
N ASN A 121 -7.79 11.74 2.70
CA ASN A 121 -7.02 10.52 2.96
C ASN A 121 -7.36 9.40 1.96
N LEU A 122 -7.71 9.77 0.72
CA LEU A 122 -8.14 8.84 -0.33
C LEU A 122 -6.93 8.44 -1.18
N VAL A 123 -6.54 7.18 -1.09
CA VAL A 123 -5.50 6.58 -1.93
C VAL A 123 -6.17 5.76 -3.02
N GLU A 124 -5.78 5.99 -4.25
CA GLU A 124 -6.40 5.37 -5.43
C GLU A 124 -5.32 4.73 -6.30
N PHE A 125 -5.58 3.50 -6.72
CA PHE A 125 -4.76 2.74 -7.64
C PHE A 125 -5.55 2.59 -8.93
N ASN A 126 -5.06 3.15 -10.02
CA ASN A 126 -5.79 3.30 -11.28
C ASN A 126 -5.07 2.50 -12.38
N PRO A 127 -5.67 1.45 -12.95
CA PRO A 127 -5.04 0.71 -14.03
C PRO A 127 -4.78 1.64 -15.23
N THR A 128 -3.60 1.55 -15.83
CA THR A 128 -3.30 2.29 -17.05
C THR A 128 -4.01 1.67 -18.24
N GLU A 129 -4.04 2.37 -19.38
CA GLU A 129 -4.58 1.84 -20.64
C GLU A 129 -3.84 0.59 -21.14
N ARG A 130 -2.61 0.36 -20.69
CA ARG A 130 -1.80 -0.81 -21.04
C ARG A 130 -2.13 -2.03 -20.17
N SER A 131 -2.78 -1.82 -19.04
CA SER A 131 -3.07 -2.88 -18.08
C SER A 131 -4.20 -3.78 -18.57
N THR A 132 -3.97 -5.09 -18.52
CA THR A 132 -5.00 -6.10 -18.75
C THR A 132 -5.52 -6.70 -17.44
N LEU A 133 -4.90 -6.33 -16.33
CA LEU A 133 -5.23 -6.77 -14.97
C LEU A 133 -5.51 -5.56 -14.08
N SER A 134 -6.31 -5.77 -13.03
CA SER A 134 -6.57 -4.74 -12.02
C SER A 134 -5.28 -4.37 -11.27
N PRO A 135 -5.24 -3.27 -10.51
CA PRO A 135 -4.14 -3.06 -9.57
C PRO A 135 -4.05 -4.19 -8.53
N ILE A 136 -2.87 -4.36 -7.95
CA ILE A 136 -2.61 -5.33 -6.87
C ILE A 136 -1.93 -4.57 -5.72
N VAL A 137 -2.39 -4.79 -4.49
CA VAL A 137 -1.84 -4.13 -3.30
C VAL A 137 -1.71 -5.17 -2.19
N ASN A 138 -0.50 -5.39 -1.69
CA ASN A 138 -0.27 -6.37 -0.61
C ASN A 138 -0.56 -5.75 0.75
N ALA A 139 -0.06 -4.53 0.95
CA ALA A 139 -0.30 -3.78 2.17
C ALA A 139 -0.04 -2.29 1.99
N MET A 140 -0.58 -1.49 2.90
CA MET A 140 -0.35 -0.05 2.97
C MET A 140 -0.29 0.39 4.43
N GLU A 141 0.73 1.17 4.76
CA GLU A 141 0.91 1.86 6.03
C GLU A 141 0.66 3.36 5.80
N LEU A 142 -0.27 3.94 6.56
CA LEU A 142 -0.58 5.38 6.51
C LEU A 142 -0.36 6.02 7.87
N TYR A 143 0.58 6.97 7.92
CA TYR A 143 0.97 7.66 9.14
C TYR A 143 0.50 9.11 9.09
N ALA A 144 -0.31 9.51 10.08
CA ALA A 144 -0.67 10.91 10.28
C ALA A 144 0.40 11.60 11.14
N VAL A 145 0.96 12.69 10.62
CA VAL A 145 1.95 13.50 11.32
C VAL A 145 1.21 14.38 12.33
N LEU A 146 1.50 14.15 13.61
CA LEU A 146 0.95 14.94 14.69
C LEU A 146 1.87 16.15 14.93
N GLN A 147 1.37 17.36 14.70
CA GLN A 147 2.07 18.56 15.18
C GLN A 147 1.80 18.74 16.68
N LEU A 148 2.78 18.37 17.49
CA LEU A 148 2.74 18.61 18.93
C LEU A 148 3.07 20.09 19.21
N SER A 149 2.08 20.84 19.67
CA SER A 149 2.27 22.19 20.19
C SER A 149 2.70 22.13 21.67
N GLY A 150 3.95 21.77 21.93
CA GLY A 150 4.54 21.77 23.28
C GLY A 150 5.85 21.01 23.37
N SER A 151 6.72 21.38 24.32
CA SER A 151 7.95 20.65 24.65
C SER A 151 7.60 19.22 25.05
N ALA A 152 8.03 18.23 24.26
CA ALA A 152 7.96 16.84 24.65
C ALA A 152 9.17 16.49 25.54
N THR A 153 9.21 17.05 26.75
CA THR A 153 9.76 16.48 27.99
C THR A 153 9.47 17.43 29.15
N ASP A 154 9.05 16.86 30.29
CA ASP A 154 9.27 17.44 31.61
C ASP A 154 10.67 16.98 32.04
N ASP A 155 11.65 17.89 31.98
CA ASP A 155 13.02 17.63 32.43
C ASP A 155 13.08 17.73 33.97
N ALA A 156 12.36 16.86 34.67
CA ALA A 156 12.38 16.77 36.13
C ALA A 156 12.85 15.37 36.57
N ASP A 157 14.17 15.23 36.71
CA ASP A 157 14.82 14.32 37.66
C ASP A 157 15.36 15.15 38.85
#